data_AF-A0A942TCR5-F1
#
_entry.id   AF-A0A942TCR5-F1
#
_cell.length_a   1.000
_cell.length_b   1.000
_cell.length_c   1.000
_cell.angle_alpha   90.00
_cell.angle_beta   90.00
_cell.angle_gamma   90.00
#
_symmetry.space_group_name_H-M   'P 1'
#
loop_
_entity.id
_entity.type
_entity.pdbx_description
1 polymer ?
#
loop_
_entity_poly.entity_id
_entity_poly.type
_entity_poly.pdbx_seq_one_letter_code
_entity_poly.pdbx_strand_id
1 'polypeptide(L)'
;MSIENQNVNENPTVEEPEKTESPSNKPEEKTFTQAELDKIIADRLAREQKKRDEAIQKERDEAERKRLEEAQQYKELAEKYREELESQKADVLKAKKDAMLAKAGYTDEQIGVLRNTIAGETDEELTQAIEGLKAVIAPKPKYVDPSPMNGERGKPEPVDGTELGKSMYAKIKHKIRG
;
A
#
# COMPACT_ATOMS: atom_id res chain seq x y z
N MET A 1 -24.39 -97.58 3.01
CA MET A 1 -25.41 -97.58 4.08
C MET A 1 -26.41 -96.49 3.75
N SER A 2 -27.63 -96.91 3.39
CA SER A 2 -28.89 -96.20 3.70
C SER A 2 -28.87 -95.80 5.19
N ILE A 3 -29.59 -94.82 5.71
CA ILE A 3 -31.04 -94.55 5.79
C ILE A 3 -31.08 -93.08 6.33
N GLU A 4 -32.01 -92.18 6.01
CA GLU A 4 -33.37 -92.03 6.57
C GLU A 4 -33.96 -90.78 5.89
N ASN A 5 -35.05 -90.91 5.12
CA ASN A 5 -36.45 -90.92 5.59
C ASN A 5 -36.89 -89.52 6.07
N GLN A 6 -38.08 -89.00 5.80
CA GLN A 6 -39.32 -89.48 5.17
C GLN A 6 -40.26 -88.25 5.17
N ASN A 7 -41.10 -88.04 4.15
CA ASN A 7 -42.56 -88.35 4.19
C ASN A 7 -43.32 -87.36 5.10
N VAL A 8 -44.42 -86.70 4.74
CA VAL A 8 -45.29 -86.59 3.56
C VAL A 8 -46.38 -85.58 3.97
N ASN A 9 -47.42 -85.42 3.15
CA ASN A 9 -48.80 -85.14 3.58
C ASN A 9 -49.19 -83.64 3.66
N GLU A 10 -50.32 -83.13 3.16
CA GLU A 10 -51.53 -83.64 2.47
C GLU A 10 -52.08 -82.50 1.60
N ASN A 11 -52.71 -82.84 0.49
CA ASN A 11 -53.79 -82.03 -0.10
C ASN A 11 -55.09 -82.50 0.56
N PRO A 12 -56.16 -81.69 0.70
CA PRO A 12 -57.19 -81.79 -0.34
C PRO A 12 -58.13 -80.57 -0.56
N THR A 13 -58.76 -80.60 -1.74
CA THR A 13 -60.18 -80.29 -2.01
C THR A 13 -60.65 -78.86 -2.36
N VAL A 14 -60.95 -78.73 -3.67
CA VAL A 14 -62.19 -78.23 -4.34
C VAL A 14 -62.74 -76.83 -3.98
N GLU A 15 -62.86 -75.96 -5.00
CA GLU A 15 -64.11 -75.38 -5.55
C GLU A 15 -63.79 -74.14 -6.43
N GLU A 16 -64.12 -74.22 -7.73
CA GLU A 16 -64.42 -73.05 -8.59
C GLU A 16 -65.60 -72.28 -7.95
N PRO A 17 -65.76 -70.94 -8.11
CA PRO A 17 -65.92 -70.37 -9.45
C PRO A 17 -65.50 -68.87 -9.61
N GLU A 18 -65.80 -68.35 -10.81
CA GLU A 18 -66.01 -66.94 -11.15
C GLU A 18 -64.81 -66.07 -11.54
N LYS A 19 -64.51 -66.20 -12.83
CA LYS A 19 -64.26 -65.12 -13.78
C LYS A 19 -64.73 -63.74 -13.29
N THR A 20 -63.79 -62.92 -12.83
CA THR A 20 -63.94 -61.46 -12.77
C THR A 20 -62.96 -60.83 -13.75
N GLU A 21 -63.48 -60.38 -14.89
CA GLU A 21 -62.75 -59.62 -15.89
C GLU A 21 -62.36 -58.25 -15.30
N SER A 22 -61.09 -58.09 -14.96
CA SER A 22 -60.46 -56.78 -14.76
C SER A 22 -59.63 -56.45 -16.01
N PRO A 23 -59.69 -55.22 -16.55
CA PRO A 23 -58.95 -54.87 -17.76
C PRO A 23 -57.45 -54.99 -17.47
N SER A 24 -56.79 -55.91 -18.16
CA SER A 24 -55.34 -56.03 -18.19
C SER A 24 -54.78 -54.77 -18.84
N ASN A 25 -54.48 -53.76 -18.03
CA ASN A 25 -53.65 -52.64 -18.46
C ASN A 25 -52.19 -53.12 -18.42
N LYS A 26 -51.81 -53.89 -19.45
CA LYS A 26 -50.40 -54.23 -19.67
C LYS A 26 -49.66 -52.90 -19.89
N PRO A 27 -48.64 -52.57 -19.09
CA PRO A 27 -47.78 -51.45 -19.43
C PRO A 27 -47.11 -51.78 -20.76
N GLU A 28 -47.39 -51.00 -21.80
CA GLU A 28 -46.62 -51.04 -23.05
C GLU A 28 -45.16 -50.75 -22.70
N GLU A 29 -44.31 -51.77 -22.80
CA GLU A 29 -42.87 -51.62 -22.68
C GLU A 29 -42.40 -50.73 -23.84
N LYS A 30 -42.12 -49.45 -23.54
CA LYS A 30 -41.53 -48.53 -24.51
C LYS A 30 -40.17 -49.06 -24.93
N THR A 31 -40.10 -49.57 -26.15
CA THR A 31 -38.84 -49.97 -26.78
C THR A 31 -38.26 -48.75 -27.50
N PHE A 32 -37.04 -48.35 -27.13
CA PHE A 32 -36.37 -47.23 -27.78
C PHE A 32 -35.91 -47.62 -29.17
N THR A 33 -36.15 -46.74 -30.14
CA THR A 33 -35.62 -46.91 -31.49
C THR A 33 -34.14 -46.50 -31.56
N GLN A 34 -33.39 -47.06 -32.51
CA GLN A 34 -31.98 -46.68 -32.70
C GLN A 34 -31.81 -45.17 -32.95
N ALA A 35 -32.75 -44.56 -33.68
CA ALA A 35 -32.74 -43.11 -33.95
C ALA A 35 -32.93 -42.26 -32.68
N GLU A 36 -33.68 -42.74 -31.70
CA GLU A 36 -33.83 -42.06 -30.40
C GLU A 36 -32.57 -42.18 -29.56
N LEU A 37 -31.91 -43.34 -29.58
CA LEU A 37 -30.62 -43.53 -28.91
C LEU A 37 -29.54 -42.62 -29.50
N ASP A 38 -29.46 -42.53 -30.83
CA ASP A 38 -28.48 -41.67 -31.52
C ASP A 38 -28.70 -40.19 -31.18
N LYS A 39 -29.97 -39.75 -31.12
CA LYS A 39 -30.31 -38.38 -30.66
C LYS A 39 -29.88 -38.11 -29.23
N ILE A 40 -30.13 -39.05 -28.31
CA ILE A 40 -29.74 -38.90 -26.89
C ILE A 40 -28.20 -38.80 -26.77
N ILE A 41 -27.46 -39.60 -27.54
CA ILE A 41 -26.00 -39.57 -27.56
C ILE A 41 -25.50 -38.22 -28.12
N ALA A 42 -26.07 -37.76 -29.24
CA ALA A 42 -25.73 -36.47 -29.83
C ALA A 42 -26.00 -35.29 -28.87
N ASP A 43 -27.17 -35.28 -28.22
CA ASP A 43 -27.54 -34.25 -27.24
C ASP A 43 -26.63 -34.27 -26.00
N ARG A 44 -26.18 -35.47 -25.58
CA ARG A 44 -25.24 -35.59 -24.46
C ARG A 44 -23.86 -35.08 -24.85
N LEU A 45 -23.38 -35.45 -26.03
CA LEU A 45 -22.08 -35.00 -26.56
C LEU A 45 -22.06 -33.48 -26.76
N ALA A 46 -23.11 -32.90 -27.34
CA ALA A 46 -23.22 -31.46 -27.53
C ALA A 46 -23.24 -30.69 -26.19
N ARG A 47 -23.94 -31.22 -25.17
CA ARG A 47 -23.94 -30.63 -23.82
C ARG A 47 -22.58 -30.73 -23.15
N GLU A 48 -21.84 -31.82 -23.34
CA GLU A 48 -20.50 -31.97 -22.81
C GLU A 48 -19.50 -31.03 -23.49
N GLN A 49 -19.54 -30.92 -24.81
CA GLN A 49 -18.71 -29.99 -25.58
C GLN A 49 -18.98 -28.54 -25.15
N LYS A 50 -20.24 -28.14 -25.09
CA LYS A 50 -20.61 -26.79 -24.62
C LYS A 50 -20.10 -26.50 -23.21
N LYS A 51 -20.22 -27.46 -22.28
CA LYS A 51 -19.68 -27.30 -20.92
C LYS A 51 -18.16 -27.17 -20.90
N ARG A 52 -17.45 -27.92 -21.73
CA ARG A 52 -15.98 -27.78 -21.87
C ARG A 52 -15.61 -26.42 -22.43
N ASP A 53 -16.27 -25.98 -23.49
CA ASP A 53 -15.99 -24.69 -24.12
C ASP A 53 -16.27 -23.53 -23.16
N GLU A 54 -17.37 -23.58 -22.42
CA GLU A 54 -17.71 -22.62 -21.37
C GLU A 54 -16.68 -22.61 -20.23
N ALA A 55 -16.19 -23.78 -19.81
CA ALA A 55 -15.15 -23.86 -18.78
C ALA A 55 -13.81 -23.26 -19.26
N ILE A 56 -13.41 -23.58 -20.50
CA ILE A 56 -12.20 -23.02 -21.10
C ILE A 56 -12.32 -21.50 -21.25
N GLN A 57 -13.47 -20.99 -21.67
CA GLN A 57 -13.66 -19.54 -21.77
C GLN A 57 -13.63 -18.85 -20.42
N LYS A 58 -14.30 -19.40 -19.41
CA LYS A 58 -14.23 -18.86 -18.04
C LYS A 58 -12.80 -18.83 -17.51
N GLU A 59 -12.02 -19.89 -17.74
CA GLU A 59 -10.62 -19.93 -17.32
C GLU A 59 -9.78 -18.85 -18.02
N ARG A 60 -10.02 -18.62 -19.33
CA ARG A 60 -9.37 -17.55 -20.09
C ARG A 60 -9.75 -16.17 -19.58
N ASP A 61 -11.04 -15.92 -19.37
CA ASP A 61 -11.56 -14.64 -18.87
C ASP A 61 -11.01 -14.34 -17.47
N GLU A 62 -10.97 -15.35 -16.59
CA GLU A 62 -10.39 -15.21 -15.25
C GLU A 62 -8.89 -14.97 -15.29
N ALA A 63 -8.15 -15.65 -16.18
CA ALA A 63 -6.73 -15.43 -16.37
C ALA A 63 -6.44 -14.02 -16.93
N GLU A 64 -7.24 -13.55 -17.87
CA GLU A 64 -7.12 -12.18 -18.42
C GLU A 64 -7.44 -11.14 -17.35
N ARG A 65 -8.49 -11.34 -16.56
CA ARG A 65 -8.84 -10.45 -15.45
C ARG A 65 -7.72 -10.38 -14.42
N LYS A 66 -7.19 -11.52 -13.98
CA LYS A 66 -6.04 -11.57 -13.05
C LYS A 66 -4.82 -10.85 -13.61
N ARG A 67 -4.50 -11.08 -14.89
CA ARG A 67 -3.39 -10.38 -15.56
C ARG A 67 -3.59 -8.87 -15.59
N LEU A 68 -4.81 -8.40 -15.85
CA LEU A 68 -5.15 -6.98 -15.84
C LEU A 68 -5.06 -6.37 -14.44
N GLU A 69 -5.58 -7.08 -13.42
CA GLU A 69 -5.49 -6.68 -12.01
C GLU A 69 -4.02 -6.57 -11.57
N GLU A 70 -3.19 -7.59 -11.84
CA GLU A 70 -1.76 -7.56 -11.56
C GLU A 70 -1.08 -6.39 -12.27
N ALA A 71 -1.35 -6.18 -13.56
CA ALA A 71 -0.77 -5.08 -14.33
C ALA A 71 -1.15 -3.71 -13.76
N GLN A 72 -2.37 -3.54 -13.23
CA GLN A 72 -2.78 -2.32 -12.54
C GLN A 72 -2.03 -2.15 -11.21
N GLN A 73 -1.94 -3.20 -10.40
CA GLN A 73 -1.17 -3.17 -9.14
C GLN A 73 0.30 -2.81 -9.36
N TYR A 74 0.94 -3.36 -10.40
CA TYR A 74 2.32 -3.00 -10.75
C TYR A 74 2.47 -1.54 -11.15
N LYS A 75 1.50 -0.96 -11.86
CA LYS A 75 1.51 0.46 -12.21
C LYS A 75 1.39 1.34 -10.97
N GLU A 76 0.42 1.06 -10.10
CA GLU A 76 0.24 1.80 -8.85
C GLU A 76 1.49 1.73 -7.96
N LEU A 77 2.10 0.56 -7.88
CA LEU A 77 3.32 0.37 -7.10
C LEU A 77 4.50 1.15 -7.70
N ALA A 78 4.64 1.15 -9.02
CA ALA A 78 5.68 1.92 -9.70
C ALA A 78 5.50 3.43 -9.50
N GLU A 79 4.27 3.94 -9.56
CA GLU A 79 3.95 5.34 -9.28
C GLU A 79 4.30 5.71 -7.83
N LYS A 80 3.90 4.90 -6.85
CA LYS A 80 4.27 5.12 -5.44
C LYS A 80 5.77 5.17 -5.22
N TYR A 81 6.52 4.22 -5.79
CA TYR A 81 7.98 4.23 -5.66
C TYR A 81 8.62 5.44 -6.33
N ARG A 82 8.05 5.91 -7.44
CA ARG A 82 8.53 7.12 -8.10
C ARG A 82 8.32 8.36 -7.23
N GLU A 83 7.13 8.51 -6.66
CA GLU A 83 6.81 9.61 -5.73
C GLU A 83 7.71 9.58 -4.50
N GLU A 84 7.92 8.39 -3.92
CA GLU A 84 8.80 8.23 -2.76
C GLU A 84 10.26 8.58 -3.10
N LEU A 85 10.77 8.14 -4.26
CA LEU A 85 12.11 8.50 -4.73
C LEU A 85 12.25 10.00 -4.98
N GLU A 86 11.24 10.65 -5.57
CA GLU A 86 11.24 12.10 -5.79
C GLU A 86 11.22 12.85 -4.44
N SER A 87 10.44 12.42 -3.47
CA SER A 87 10.43 12.98 -2.11
C SER A 87 11.78 12.80 -1.41
N GLN A 88 12.34 11.60 -1.43
CA GLN A 88 13.64 11.32 -0.82
C GLN A 88 14.75 12.15 -1.46
N LYS A 89 14.75 12.30 -2.80
CA LYS A 89 15.70 13.18 -3.50
C LYS A 89 15.55 14.63 -3.07
N ALA A 90 14.32 15.13 -2.94
CA ALA A 90 14.06 16.48 -2.46
C ALA A 90 14.59 16.68 -1.03
N ASP A 91 14.34 15.73 -0.13
CA ASP A 91 14.81 15.81 1.26
C ASP A 91 16.34 15.75 1.37
N VAL A 92 16.98 14.87 0.60
CA VAL A 92 18.46 14.78 0.53
C VAL A 92 19.05 16.07 -0.01
N LEU A 93 18.49 16.62 -1.09
CA LEU A 93 18.93 17.90 -1.64
C LEU A 93 18.75 19.03 -0.62
N LYS A 94 17.62 19.03 0.09
CA LYS A 94 17.31 19.99 1.14
C LYS A 94 18.35 19.94 2.27
N ALA A 95 18.67 18.75 2.76
CA ALA A 95 19.68 18.53 3.80
C ALA A 95 21.08 18.95 3.32
N LYS A 96 21.40 18.67 2.05
CA LYS A 96 22.65 19.10 1.43
C LYS A 96 22.79 20.62 1.38
N LYS A 97 21.73 21.33 0.95
CA LYS A 97 21.69 22.80 0.96
C LYS A 97 21.88 23.36 2.37
N ASP A 98 21.21 22.78 3.37
CA ASP A 98 21.36 23.16 4.77
C ASP A 98 22.80 22.98 5.26
N ALA A 99 23.41 21.83 4.99
CA ALA A 99 24.77 21.52 5.39
C ALA A 99 25.79 22.49 4.75
N MET A 100 25.62 22.81 3.47
CA MET A 100 26.51 23.74 2.78
C MET A 100 26.34 25.18 3.27
N LEU A 101 25.11 25.62 3.58
CA LEU A 101 24.87 26.92 4.18
C LEU A 101 25.42 27.02 5.61
N ALA A 102 25.28 25.97 6.41
CA ALA A 102 25.88 25.89 7.74
C ALA A 102 27.40 25.97 7.65
N LYS A 103 28.02 25.23 6.71
CA LYS A 103 29.46 25.29 6.42
C LYS A 103 29.90 26.68 5.96
N ALA A 104 29.02 27.41 5.28
CA ALA A 104 29.22 28.79 4.88
C ALA A 104 29.09 29.81 6.03
N GLY A 105 28.68 29.38 7.23
CA GLY A 105 28.61 30.20 8.43
C GLY A 105 27.23 30.82 8.70
N TYR A 106 26.20 30.47 7.93
CA TYR A 106 24.84 30.95 8.18
C TYR A 106 24.24 30.29 9.42
N THR A 107 23.42 31.04 10.17
CA THR A 107 22.68 30.51 11.32
C THR A 107 21.46 29.71 10.87
N ASP A 108 20.93 28.84 11.72
CA ASP A 108 19.74 28.02 11.40
C ASP A 108 18.53 28.86 10.94
N GLU A 109 18.34 30.04 11.56
CA GLU A 109 17.34 31.02 11.14
C GLU A 109 17.56 31.52 9.70
N GLN A 110 18.82 31.82 9.34
CA GLN A 110 19.16 32.25 7.98
C GLN A 110 19.01 31.08 7.00
N ILE A 111 19.40 29.87 7.38
CA ILE A 111 19.27 28.67 6.56
C ILE A 111 17.81 28.41 6.21
N GLY A 112 16.88 28.51 7.18
CA GLY A 112 15.46 28.32 6.94
C GLY A 112 14.87 29.24 5.85
N VAL A 113 15.39 30.46 5.74
CA VAL A 113 14.96 31.45 4.73
C VAL A 113 15.70 31.26 3.39
N LEU A 114 17.00 30.96 3.43
CA LEU A 114 17.89 30.95 2.26
C LEU A 114 17.91 29.61 1.50
N ARG A 115 17.55 28.51 2.15
CA ARG A 115 17.55 27.16 1.56
C ARG A 115 16.84 27.08 0.20
N ASN A 116 15.71 27.77 0.06
CA ASN A 116 14.90 27.74 -1.16
C ASN A 116 15.31 28.82 -2.18
N THR A 117 16.21 29.75 -1.83
CA THR A 117 16.68 30.79 -2.76
C THR A 117 17.89 30.36 -3.57
N ILE A 118 18.56 29.28 -3.14
CA ILE A 118 19.76 28.75 -3.80
C ILE A 118 19.35 27.76 -4.87
N ALA A 119 19.73 28.07 -6.12
CA ALA A 119 19.58 27.20 -7.27
C ALA A 119 20.74 26.19 -7.37
N GLY A 120 20.48 25.06 -8.00
CA GLY A 120 21.47 24.00 -8.21
C GLY A 120 21.13 22.70 -7.45
N GLU A 121 21.64 21.60 -7.99
CA GLU A 121 21.47 20.24 -7.44
C GLU A 121 22.82 19.55 -7.20
N THR A 122 23.83 19.92 -8.00
CA THR A 122 25.20 19.42 -7.89
C THR A 122 26.01 20.17 -6.83
N ASP A 123 27.14 19.59 -6.40
CA ASP A 123 28.00 20.22 -5.40
C ASP A 123 28.60 21.52 -5.92
N GLU A 124 28.98 21.54 -7.21
CA GLU A 124 29.60 22.66 -7.89
C GLU A 124 28.61 23.83 -8.03
N GLU A 125 27.40 23.59 -8.52
CA GLU A 125 26.37 24.62 -8.67
C GLU A 125 25.98 25.22 -7.31
N LEU A 126 25.80 24.38 -6.29
CA LEU A 126 25.45 24.83 -4.95
C LEU A 126 26.57 25.66 -4.35
N THR A 127 27.83 25.28 -4.57
CA THR A 127 28.99 26.06 -4.10
C THR A 127 29.01 27.44 -4.74
N GLN A 128 28.87 27.50 -6.07
CA GLN A 128 28.85 28.77 -6.81
C GLN A 128 27.66 29.66 -6.38
N ALA A 129 26.48 29.07 -6.20
CA ALA A 129 25.29 29.79 -5.77
C ALA A 129 25.45 30.33 -4.34
N ILE A 130 26.09 29.58 -3.44
CA ILE A 130 26.39 30.03 -2.08
C ILE A 130 27.44 31.14 -2.06
N GLU A 131 28.45 31.09 -2.94
CA GLU A 131 29.43 32.18 -3.09
C GLU A 131 28.77 33.48 -3.56
N GLY A 132 27.90 33.39 -4.58
CA GLY A 132 27.09 34.52 -5.02
C GLY A 132 26.19 35.05 -3.90
N LEU A 133 25.59 34.15 -3.12
CA LEU A 133 24.75 34.51 -1.99
C LEU A 133 25.53 35.25 -0.90
N LYS A 134 26.76 34.82 -0.58
CA LYS A 134 27.63 35.48 0.41
C LYS A 134 27.96 36.92 0.04
N ALA A 135 28.07 37.22 -1.25
CA ALA A 135 28.33 38.58 -1.73
C ALA A 135 27.16 39.53 -1.46
N VAL A 136 25.93 39.02 -1.39
CA VAL A 136 24.71 39.81 -1.17
C VAL A 136 24.27 39.78 0.29
N ILE A 137 24.36 38.62 0.93
CA ILE A 137 23.89 38.36 2.29
C ILE A 137 25.03 37.72 3.08
N ALA A 138 25.72 38.52 3.88
CA ALA A 138 26.78 38.00 4.74
C ALA A 138 26.23 37.10 5.87
N PRO A 139 26.94 36.01 6.22
CA PRO A 139 26.60 35.23 7.40
C PRO A 139 26.72 36.09 8.67
N LYS A 140 25.76 35.97 9.59
CA LYS A 140 25.86 36.68 10.87
C LYS A 140 27.07 36.14 11.63
N PRO A 141 27.93 36.99 12.21
CA PRO A 141 29.07 36.51 12.97
C PRO A 141 28.57 35.69 14.15
N LYS A 142 29.04 34.45 14.25
CA LYS A 142 28.88 33.65 15.46
C LYS A 142 29.81 34.27 16.51
N TYR A 143 29.27 35.16 17.34
CA TYR A 143 30.05 35.90 18.32
C TYR A 143 30.63 34.90 19.33
N VAL A 144 31.91 34.61 19.18
CA VAL A 144 32.74 33.94 20.18
C VAL A 144 33.80 34.97 20.61
N ASP A 145 33.78 35.36 21.88
CA ASP A 145 34.74 36.31 22.46
C ASP A 145 36.16 35.70 22.31
N PRO A 146 37.08 36.34 21.58
CA PRO A 146 38.37 35.75 21.19
C PRO A 146 39.39 35.66 22.33
N SER A 147 39.03 36.00 23.56
CA SER A 147 39.95 35.97 24.69
C SER A 147 40.02 34.55 25.30
N PRO A 148 41.18 33.85 25.25
CA PRO A 148 41.31 32.46 25.70
C PRO A 148 41.16 32.26 27.23
N MET A 149 40.90 33.33 27.98
CA MET A 149 40.75 33.31 29.44
C MET A 149 39.40 33.86 29.93
N ASN A 150 38.49 34.24 29.03
CA ASN A 150 37.08 34.46 29.37
C ASN A 150 36.30 33.23 28.91
N GLY A 151 35.85 32.38 29.84
CA GLY A 151 34.78 31.43 29.54
C GLY A 151 33.54 32.14 29.01
N GLU A 152 32.58 31.40 28.44
CA GLU A 152 31.30 31.93 27.94
C GLU A 152 30.77 33.00 28.91
N ARG A 153 30.87 34.28 28.54
CA ARG A 153 30.20 35.32 29.30
C ARG A 153 28.72 35.04 29.13
N GLY A 154 28.07 34.63 30.21
CA GLY A 154 26.63 34.50 30.26
C GLY A 154 26.02 35.75 29.62
N LYS A 155 25.00 35.54 28.76
CA LYS A 155 24.25 36.66 28.16
C LYS A 155 23.98 37.66 29.29
N PRO A 156 24.35 38.95 29.15
CA PRO A 156 24.15 39.91 30.22
C PRO A 156 22.68 39.85 30.62
N GLU A 157 22.41 39.64 31.91
CA GLU A 157 21.04 39.67 32.41
C GLU A 157 20.42 41.01 31.98
N PRO A 158 19.18 41.01 31.49
CA PRO A 158 18.50 42.25 31.13
C PRO A 158 18.37 43.10 32.40
N VAL A 159 19.19 44.14 32.51
CA VAL A 159 19.15 45.06 33.64
C VAL A 159 17.86 45.88 33.54
N ASP A 160 17.06 45.90 34.61
CA ASP A 160 15.87 46.73 34.67
C ASP A 160 16.22 48.21 34.41
N GLY A 161 15.55 48.81 33.44
CA GLY A 161 15.81 50.20 33.02
C GLY A 161 15.63 51.22 34.15
N THR A 162 14.83 50.87 35.15
CA THR A 162 14.60 51.69 36.34
C THR A 162 15.85 51.77 37.23
N GLU A 163 16.56 50.66 37.43
CA GLU A 163 17.80 50.62 38.20
C GLU A 163 18.96 51.29 37.46
N LEU A 164 19.02 51.10 36.14
CA LEU A 164 20.00 51.80 35.30
C LEU A 164 19.79 53.32 35.37
N GLY A 165 18.55 53.80 35.31
CA GLY A 165 18.22 55.21 35.45
C GLY A 165 18.65 55.80 36.80
N LYS A 166 18.39 55.08 37.91
CA LYS A 166 18.80 55.50 39.26
C LYS A 166 20.32 55.59 39.41
N SER A 167 21.04 54.58 38.92
CA SER A 167 22.51 54.55 39.00
C SER A 167 23.16 55.65 38.15
N MET A 168 22.65 55.92 36.94
CA MET A 168 23.11 57.02 36.10
C MET A 168 22.83 58.38 36.73
N TYR A 169 21.63 58.58 37.28
CA TYR A 169 21.27 59.82 37.96
C TYR A 169 22.13 60.07 39.20
N ALA A 170 22.39 59.05 40.01
CA ALA A 170 23.29 59.15 41.16
C ALA A 170 24.71 59.57 40.74
N LYS A 171 25.23 58.99 39.65
CA LYS A 171 26.54 59.31 39.10
C LYS A 171 26.64 60.75 38.59
N ILE A 172 25.61 61.22 37.90
CA ILE A 172 25.51 62.60 37.41
C ILE A 172 25.41 63.57 38.60
N LYS A 173 24.56 63.28 39.58
CA LYS A 173 24.40 64.09 40.80
C LYS A 173 25.71 64.22 41.59
N HIS A 174 26.47 63.12 41.69
CA HIS A 174 27.76 63.12 42.39
C HIS A 174 28.83 63.92 41.65
N LYS A 175 28.77 63.96 40.31
CA LYS A 175 29.67 64.74 39.45
C LYS A 175 29.34 66.24 39.41
N ILE A 176 28.09 66.61 39.70
CA ILE A 176 27.65 68.01 39.79
C ILE A 176 27.90 68.59 41.20
N ARG A 177 28.04 67.74 42.22
CA ARG A 177 28.27 68.14 43.62
C ARG A 177 29.72 68.08 44.11
N GLY A 178 30.65 67.62 43.27
CA GLY A 178 32.10 67.69 43.52
C GLY A 178 32.73 68.69 42.58
#